data_AF-A0A7S7W4E1-F1
#
_entry.id   AF-A0A7S7W4E1-F1
#
_cell.length_a   1.000
_cell.length_b   1.000
_cell.length_c   1.000
_cell.angle_alpha   90.00
_cell.angle_beta   90.00
_cell.angle_gamma   90.00
#
_symmetry.space_group_name_H-M   'P 1'
#
loop_
_entity.id
_entity.type
_entity.pdbx_description
1 polymer ?
#
loop_
_entity_poly.entity_id
_entity_poly.type
_entity_poly.pdbx_seq_one_letter_code
_entity_poly.pdbx_strand_id
1 'polypeptide(L)'
;MIGPLRDRFTRLIVALVLVPAIALPCTALADSQFDKMRAKIAAFVADKMEKLGGSRIIYKVDSEGLRQSVVTDLRDDVYKTLREGKVAFSGLAIRDGGVELRIADAKGREQLARKLASDAEGLPSHALTVTDGGDGLVRLAPTDAASAARLRDLVDDSIAMIEQRLKDAGIKLASVQPDGTDRIRIFLPGMMEPERITATFARKVKVSFRLIDLSMAPEQAQSATPPAGTEVLLGLKDNKPYLVARDSALEGDDISHAGPGFASGTKDPIASFRFNGRGTRRFAHITAENIGKPFAIVLDDRVISAPVIREPITGGSGQISGNFTLEEASSVAMMLRAGSLPGHLGLIEQQVVQPAAKP
;
A
#
# COMPACT_ATOMS: atom_id res chain seq x y z
N MET A 1 43.46 -58.27 47.28
CA MET A 1 43.68 -58.28 48.75
C MET A 1 43.89 -56.85 49.21
N ILE A 2 43.33 -56.51 50.37
CA ILE A 2 43.52 -55.28 51.17
C ILE A 2 42.64 -54.08 50.75
N GLY A 3 41.48 -53.94 51.43
CA GLY A 3 40.95 -52.62 51.82
C GLY A 3 41.77 -52.05 53.00
N PRO A 4 41.41 -50.93 53.68
CA PRO A 4 40.04 -50.47 53.92
C PRO A 4 39.85 -48.93 53.96
N LEU A 5 38.60 -48.55 54.28
CA LEU A 5 38.13 -47.23 54.69
C LEU A 5 38.82 -46.71 55.96
N ARG A 6 39.02 -45.39 56.06
CA ARG A 6 38.36 -44.51 57.05
C ARG A 6 38.78 -43.03 56.95
N ASP A 7 37.75 -42.19 57.05
CA ASP A 7 37.72 -40.89 57.75
C ASP A 7 38.29 -39.64 57.05
N ARG A 8 37.41 -38.66 56.75
CA ARG A 8 37.32 -37.40 57.54
C ARG A 8 36.36 -36.38 56.90
N PHE A 9 35.44 -35.89 57.72
CA PHE A 9 34.65 -34.68 57.54
C PHE A 9 35.54 -33.48 57.18
N THR A 10 35.29 -32.78 56.06
CA THR A 10 35.53 -31.33 55.96
C THR A 10 34.72 -30.69 54.82
N ARG A 11 33.76 -29.84 55.19
CA ARG A 11 33.24 -28.61 54.52
C ARG A 11 33.22 -28.58 52.98
N LEU A 12 32.03 -28.54 52.39
CA LEU A 12 31.82 -27.80 51.14
C LEU A 12 30.50 -27.01 51.18
N ILE A 13 30.63 -25.73 50.85
CA ILE A 13 29.61 -24.70 50.72
C ILE A 13 28.62 -25.09 49.62
N VAL A 14 27.33 -25.19 49.94
CA VAL A 14 26.26 -25.28 48.94
C VAL A 14 25.97 -23.87 48.44
N ALA A 15 26.54 -23.53 47.28
CA ALA A 15 26.20 -22.33 46.54
C ALA A 15 25.03 -22.64 45.58
N LEU A 16 23.94 -21.92 45.83
CA LEU A 16 22.80 -21.59 44.99
C LEU A 16 23.01 -21.75 43.47
N VAL A 17 22.33 -22.73 42.85
CA VAL A 17 21.92 -22.67 41.43
C VAL A 17 20.51 -23.21 41.32
N LEU A 18 19.53 -22.30 41.38
CA LEU A 18 18.16 -22.55 40.93
C LEU A 18 18.03 -21.88 39.57
N VAL A 19 18.04 -22.68 38.50
CA VAL A 19 17.65 -22.24 37.16
C VAL A 19 16.14 -22.45 37.04
N PRO A 20 15.30 -21.41 36.94
CA PRO A 20 14.01 -21.58 36.32
C PRO A 20 14.18 -21.33 34.81
N ALA A 21 13.91 -22.38 34.04
CA ALA A 21 13.65 -22.27 32.61
C ALA A 21 12.37 -21.43 32.42
N ILE A 22 12.52 -20.12 32.27
CA ILE A 22 11.44 -19.25 31.82
C ILE A 22 11.51 -19.22 30.29
N ALA A 23 10.68 -20.07 29.67
CA ALA A 23 10.25 -19.85 28.30
C ALA A 23 9.42 -18.55 28.28
N LEU A 24 10.04 -17.43 27.93
CA LEU A 24 9.34 -16.18 27.68
C LEU A 24 8.63 -16.27 26.32
N PRO A 25 7.31 -16.02 26.24
CA PRO A 25 6.69 -15.69 24.97
C PRO A 25 7.09 -14.25 24.63
N CYS A 26 7.92 -14.07 23.59
CA CYS A 26 8.31 -12.75 23.07
C CYS A 26 7.14 -11.92 22.47
N THR A 27 5.90 -12.37 22.61
CA THR A 27 4.70 -11.70 22.08
C THR A 27 4.02 -10.76 23.08
N ALA A 28 4.18 -10.97 24.39
CA ALA A 28 3.43 -10.21 25.41
C ALA A 28 4.02 -8.82 25.75
N LEU A 29 5.31 -8.59 25.44
CA LEU A 29 5.97 -7.32 25.76
C LEU A 29 5.60 -6.20 24.77
N ALA A 30 5.30 -6.54 23.51
CA ALA A 30 4.87 -5.58 22.50
C ALA A 30 3.51 -4.96 22.86
N ASP A 31 2.51 -5.78 23.18
CA ASP A 31 1.14 -5.33 23.50
C ASP A 31 1.10 -4.32 24.65
N SER A 32 1.88 -4.55 25.71
CA SER A 32 1.90 -3.66 26.88
C SER A 32 2.41 -2.24 26.61
N GLN A 33 3.31 -2.08 25.64
CA GLN A 33 3.83 -0.76 25.26
C GLN A 33 2.86 -0.01 24.36
N PHE A 34 2.22 -0.72 23.42
CA PHE A 34 1.18 -0.16 22.57
C PHE A 34 -0.04 0.28 23.36
N ASP A 35 -0.46 -0.47 24.38
CA ASP A 35 -1.59 -0.08 25.23
C ASP A 35 -1.28 1.15 26.08
N LYS A 36 -0.07 1.26 26.63
CA LYS A 36 0.37 2.48 27.33
C LYS A 36 0.44 3.68 26.38
N MET A 37 0.85 3.47 25.15
CA MET A 37 0.88 4.53 24.12
C MET A 37 -0.54 4.96 23.72
N ARG A 38 -1.45 4.01 23.48
CA ARG A 38 -2.88 4.28 23.22
C ARG A 38 -3.53 5.03 24.37
N ALA A 39 -3.27 4.62 25.61
CA ALA A 39 -3.80 5.30 26.80
C ALA A 39 -3.28 6.73 26.92
N LYS A 40 -1.99 6.97 26.64
CA LYS A 40 -1.42 8.33 26.61
C LYS A 40 -2.05 9.20 25.52
N ILE A 41 -2.25 8.66 24.32
CA ILE A 41 -2.90 9.42 23.24
C ILE A 41 -4.36 9.70 23.60
N ALA A 42 -5.09 8.73 24.16
CA ALA A 42 -6.46 8.92 24.63
C ALA A 42 -6.57 10.01 25.71
N ALA A 43 -5.65 10.02 26.68
CA ALA A 43 -5.60 11.05 27.72
C ALA A 43 -5.26 12.44 27.14
N PHE A 44 -4.32 12.52 26.20
CA PHE A 44 -3.99 13.76 25.50
C PHE A 44 -5.16 14.30 24.67
N VAL A 45 -5.86 13.41 23.96
CA VAL A 45 -7.07 13.73 23.21
C VAL A 45 -8.15 14.26 24.16
N ALA A 46 -8.40 13.58 25.28
CA ALA A 46 -9.38 14.02 26.28
C ALA A 46 -9.06 15.41 26.84
N ASP A 47 -7.81 15.68 27.25
CA ASP A 47 -7.37 17.00 27.73
C ASP A 47 -7.55 18.11 26.68
N LYS A 48 -7.24 17.82 25.42
CA LYS A 48 -7.44 18.76 24.31
C LYS A 48 -8.91 18.98 23.99
N MET A 49 -9.75 17.93 24.04
CA MET A 49 -11.20 18.03 23.86
C MET A 49 -11.84 18.90 24.93
N GLU A 50 -11.46 18.70 26.18
CA GLU A 50 -11.99 19.45 27.32
C GLU A 50 -11.67 20.95 27.20
N LYS A 51 -10.44 21.29 26.78
CA LYS A 51 -9.95 22.68 26.72
C LYS A 51 -10.31 23.43 25.44
N LEU A 52 -10.38 22.76 24.29
CA LEU A 52 -10.49 23.40 22.98
C LEU A 52 -11.75 23.00 22.22
N GLY A 53 -12.48 21.98 22.66
CA GLY A 53 -13.46 21.29 21.82
C GLY A 53 -12.79 20.67 20.60
N GLY A 54 -13.59 20.25 19.62
CA GLY A 54 -13.09 19.76 18.34
C GLY A 54 -14.02 18.79 17.64
N SER A 55 -13.50 18.15 16.60
CA SER A 55 -14.26 17.19 15.79
C SER A 55 -13.69 15.79 15.93
N ARG A 56 -14.57 14.84 16.22
CA ARG A 56 -14.30 13.40 16.13
C ARG A 56 -14.96 12.87 14.87
N ILE A 57 -14.18 12.17 14.05
CA ILE A 57 -14.63 11.67 12.75
C ILE A 57 -14.26 10.20 12.64
N ILE A 58 -15.19 9.37 12.14
CA ILE A 58 -14.95 7.95 11.88
C ILE A 58 -15.22 7.68 10.41
N TYR A 59 -14.21 7.13 9.75
CA TYR A 59 -14.27 6.66 8.37
C TYR A 59 -14.20 5.16 8.29
N LYS A 60 -14.93 4.57 7.34
CA LYS A 60 -14.79 3.18 6.93
C LYS A 60 -14.00 3.13 5.64
N VAL A 61 -13.02 2.26 5.62
CA VAL A 61 -12.20 1.93 4.46
C VAL A 61 -12.98 0.99 3.54
N ASP A 62 -12.83 1.12 2.22
CA ASP A 62 -13.52 0.26 1.25
C ASP A 62 -12.91 -1.16 1.18
N SER A 63 -13.29 -1.97 2.16
CA SER A 63 -12.92 -3.39 2.23
C SER A 63 -13.59 -4.24 1.13
N GLU A 64 -14.71 -3.77 0.57
CA GLU A 64 -15.42 -4.45 -0.51
C GLU A 64 -14.67 -4.31 -1.83
N GLY A 65 -14.35 -3.07 -2.20
CA GLY A 65 -13.56 -2.79 -3.38
C GLY A 65 -12.17 -3.40 -3.31
N LEU A 66 -11.54 -3.47 -2.12
CA LEU A 66 -10.27 -4.18 -1.93
C LEU A 66 -10.39 -5.64 -2.34
N ARG A 67 -11.42 -6.33 -1.85
CA ARG A 67 -11.61 -7.75 -2.14
C ARG A 67 -11.88 -7.99 -3.63
N GLN A 68 -12.70 -7.15 -4.25
CA GLN A 68 -12.99 -7.23 -5.68
C GLN A 68 -11.74 -7.00 -6.53
N SER A 69 -10.92 -6.01 -6.15
CA SER A 69 -9.65 -5.71 -6.81
C SER A 69 -8.67 -6.88 -6.69
N VAL A 70 -8.47 -7.42 -5.48
CA VAL A 70 -7.58 -8.57 -5.25
C VAL A 70 -7.96 -9.79 -6.08
N VAL A 71 -9.25 -10.10 -6.17
CA VAL A 71 -9.72 -11.26 -6.97
C VAL A 71 -9.60 -11.00 -8.47
N THR A 72 -9.79 -9.75 -8.91
CA THR A 72 -9.59 -9.35 -10.31
C THR A 72 -8.12 -9.44 -10.72
N ASP A 73 -7.23 -8.92 -9.88
CA ASP A 73 -5.78 -9.01 -10.08
C ASP A 73 -5.33 -10.48 -10.12
N LEU A 74 -5.82 -11.30 -9.18
CA LEU A 74 -5.55 -12.75 -9.17
C LEU A 74 -5.98 -13.42 -10.47
N ARG A 75 -7.15 -13.09 -11.02
CA ARG A 75 -7.62 -13.65 -12.30
C ARG A 75 -6.67 -13.28 -13.44
N ASP A 76 -6.24 -12.03 -13.48
CA ASP A 76 -5.38 -11.51 -14.54
C ASP A 76 -3.98 -12.11 -14.47
N ASP A 77 -3.45 -12.33 -13.27
CA ASP A 77 -2.19 -13.01 -13.01
C ASP A 77 -2.26 -14.50 -13.40
N VAL A 78 -3.34 -15.19 -13.03
CA VAL A 78 -3.61 -16.57 -13.46
C VAL A 78 -3.65 -16.67 -14.98
N TYR A 79 -4.38 -15.76 -15.65
CA TYR A 79 -4.43 -15.71 -17.11
C TYR A 79 -3.04 -15.53 -17.72
N LYS A 80 -2.25 -14.59 -17.21
CA LYS A 80 -0.89 -14.30 -17.68
C LYS A 80 0.00 -15.55 -17.54
N THR A 81 0.03 -16.13 -16.35
CA THR A 81 0.84 -17.31 -16.03
C THR A 81 0.52 -18.50 -16.94
N LEU A 82 -0.77 -18.75 -17.21
CA LEU A 82 -1.20 -19.82 -18.10
C LEU A 82 -0.81 -19.57 -19.56
N ARG A 83 -0.93 -18.31 -20.03
CA ARG A 83 -0.53 -17.94 -21.40
C ARG A 83 0.97 -18.06 -21.61
N GLU A 84 1.78 -17.58 -20.68
CA GLU A 84 3.24 -17.72 -20.73
C GLU A 84 3.68 -19.19 -20.64
N GLY A 85 3.00 -19.98 -19.81
CA GLY A 85 3.20 -21.43 -19.71
C GLY A 85 2.68 -22.23 -20.89
N LYS A 86 1.98 -21.59 -21.85
CA LYS A 86 1.27 -22.26 -22.97
C LYS A 86 0.31 -23.38 -22.49
N VAL A 87 -0.28 -23.20 -21.31
CA VAL A 87 -1.21 -24.16 -20.72
C VAL A 87 -2.61 -23.88 -21.27
N ALA A 88 -3.27 -24.92 -21.79
CA ALA A 88 -4.66 -24.81 -22.23
C ALA A 88 -5.60 -24.79 -21.03
N PHE A 89 -6.51 -23.82 -21.00
CA PHE A 89 -7.52 -23.68 -19.95
C PHE A 89 -8.86 -23.23 -20.54
N SER A 90 -9.94 -23.49 -19.81
CA SER A 90 -11.28 -23.02 -20.15
C SER A 90 -12.02 -22.53 -18.90
N GLY A 91 -13.07 -21.74 -19.10
CA GLY A 91 -13.97 -21.33 -18.02
C GLY A 91 -13.36 -20.41 -16.96
N LEU A 92 -12.28 -19.66 -17.28
CA LEU A 92 -11.67 -18.71 -16.35
C LEU A 92 -12.69 -17.63 -15.96
N ALA A 93 -13.14 -17.65 -14.72
CA ALA A 93 -14.16 -16.75 -14.20
C ALA A 93 -13.94 -16.44 -12.72
N ILE A 94 -14.49 -15.32 -12.26
CA ILE A 94 -14.55 -14.97 -10.83
C ILE A 94 -15.84 -15.56 -10.26
N ARG A 95 -15.73 -16.37 -9.20
CA ARG A 95 -16.85 -17.01 -8.50
C ARG A 95 -16.58 -17.04 -7.00
N ASP A 96 -17.58 -16.68 -6.19
CA ASP A 96 -17.55 -16.78 -4.73
C ASP A 96 -16.27 -16.21 -4.07
N GLY A 97 -15.82 -15.03 -4.51
CA GLY A 97 -14.62 -14.39 -3.94
C GLY A 97 -13.28 -15.07 -4.32
N GLY A 98 -13.29 -15.94 -5.34
CA GLY A 98 -12.10 -16.55 -5.91
C GLY A 98 -12.16 -16.62 -7.43
N VAL A 99 -11.12 -17.21 -8.01
CA VAL A 99 -10.96 -17.47 -9.44
C VAL A 99 -11.13 -18.96 -9.68
N GLU A 100 -12.02 -19.31 -10.59
CA GLU A 100 -12.29 -20.68 -11.00
C GLU A 100 -11.90 -20.86 -12.46
N LEU A 101 -11.27 -21.99 -12.78
CA LEU A 101 -10.90 -22.37 -14.13
C LEU A 101 -10.79 -23.88 -14.27
N ARG A 102 -10.84 -24.37 -15.50
CA ARG A 102 -10.62 -25.78 -15.82
C ARG A 102 -9.33 -25.96 -16.60
N ILE A 103 -8.48 -26.85 -16.12
CA ILE A 103 -7.22 -27.26 -16.74
C ILE A 103 -7.24 -28.77 -16.90
N ALA A 104 -7.34 -29.25 -18.15
CA ALA A 104 -7.36 -30.68 -18.43
C ALA A 104 -6.00 -31.36 -18.18
N ASP A 105 -4.91 -30.64 -18.40
CA ASP A 105 -3.55 -31.16 -18.22
C ASP A 105 -3.10 -31.12 -16.75
N ALA A 106 -2.68 -32.28 -16.22
CA ALA A 106 -2.14 -32.39 -14.87
C ALA A 106 -0.81 -31.63 -14.69
N LYS A 107 0.05 -31.60 -15.72
CA LYS A 107 1.32 -30.87 -15.65
C LYS A 107 1.10 -29.35 -15.61
N GLY A 108 0.15 -28.85 -16.41
CA GLY A 108 -0.29 -27.46 -16.36
C GLY A 108 -0.85 -27.03 -15.00
N ARG A 109 -1.60 -27.90 -14.31
CA ARG A 109 -2.08 -27.65 -12.94
C ARG A 109 -0.94 -27.50 -11.94
N GLU A 110 0.04 -28.40 -11.97
CA GLU A 110 1.22 -28.29 -11.11
C GLU A 110 2.05 -27.04 -11.41
N GLN A 111 2.22 -26.69 -12.69
CA GLN A 111 2.98 -25.51 -13.09
C GLN A 111 2.32 -24.22 -12.59
N LEU A 112 0.99 -24.13 -12.67
CA LEU A 112 0.24 -22.99 -12.12
C LEU A 112 0.42 -22.89 -10.60
N ALA A 113 0.27 -23.99 -9.87
CA ALA A 113 0.42 -24.00 -8.42
C ALA A 113 1.84 -23.58 -8.00
N ARG A 114 2.88 -24.08 -8.70
CA ARG A 114 4.28 -23.71 -8.43
C ARG A 114 4.57 -22.25 -8.73
N LYS A 115 4.10 -21.72 -9.87
CA LYS A 115 4.34 -20.33 -10.26
C LYS A 115 3.59 -19.33 -9.38
N LEU A 116 2.34 -19.61 -9.01
CA LEU A 116 1.60 -18.75 -8.07
C LEU A 116 2.21 -18.76 -6.66
N ALA A 117 2.84 -19.88 -6.27
CA ALA A 117 3.61 -19.94 -5.02
C ALA A 117 4.94 -19.16 -5.10
N SER A 118 5.58 -19.08 -6.28
CA SER A 118 6.83 -18.34 -6.47
C SER A 118 6.62 -16.83 -6.72
N ASP A 119 5.59 -16.44 -7.46
CA ASP A 119 5.24 -15.02 -7.72
C ASP A 119 4.70 -14.32 -6.46
N ALA A 120 4.45 -15.09 -5.40
CA ALA A 120 4.25 -14.59 -4.05
C ALA A 120 5.55 -14.08 -3.41
N GLU A 121 6.69 -13.99 -4.11
CA GLU A 121 7.87 -13.24 -3.64
C GLU A 121 7.47 -11.77 -3.33
N GLY A 122 7.46 -11.45 -2.03
CA GLY A 122 7.00 -10.16 -1.48
C GLY A 122 5.61 -10.18 -0.82
N LEU A 123 4.89 -11.30 -0.90
CA LEU A 123 3.63 -11.59 -0.18
C LEU A 123 3.86 -12.82 0.72
N PRO A 124 3.09 -13.00 1.81
CA PRO A 124 3.26 -14.20 2.65
C PRO A 124 3.05 -15.46 1.81
N SER A 125 3.90 -16.47 1.99
CA SER A 125 3.95 -17.77 1.29
C SER A 125 2.65 -18.61 1.36
N HIS A 126 1.61 -18.09 2.01
CA HIS A 126 0.28 -18.69 2.19
C HIS A 126 -0.84 -17.72 1.77
N ALA A 127 -0.59 -16.87 0.76
CA ALA A 127 -1.56 -15.87 0.34
C ALA A 127 -2.79 -16.43 -0.38
N LEU A 128 -2.69 -17.63 -0.95
CA LEU A 128 -3.71 -18.25 -1.80
C LEU A 128 -3.98 -19.69 -1.37
N THR A 129 -5.25 -20.06 -1.28
CA THR A 129 -5.71 -21.44 -1.23
C THR A 129 -5.96 -21.92 -2.65
N VAL A 130 -5.37 -23.07 -3.00
CA VAL A 130 -5.68 -23.79 -4.23
C VAL A 130 -6.51 -25.01 -3.87
N THR A 131 -7.72 -25.12 -4.42
CA THR A 131 -8.61 -26.26 -4.22
C THR A 131 -8.84 -26.95 -5.56
N ASP A 132 -8.64 -28.27 -5.60
CA ASP A 132 -9.00 -29.09 -6.74
C ASP A 132 -10.46 -29.55 -6.58
N GLY A 133 -11.32 -29.14 -7.51
CA GLY A 133 -12.74 -29.48 -7.52
C GLY A 133 -13.06 -30.81 -8.21
N GLY A 134 -12.04 -31.54 -8.67
CA GLY A 134 -12.23 -32.74 -9.49
C GLY A 134 -12.43 -32.40 -10.97
N ASP A 135 -12.23 -33.39 -11.84
CA ASP A 135 -12.32 -33.27 -13.30
C ASP A 135 -11.47 -32.14 -13.91
N GLY A 136 -10.38 -31.73 -13.24
CA GLY A 136 -9.52 -30.64 -13.69
C GLY A 136 -10.06 -29.24 -13.37
N LEU A 137 -11.11 -29.12 -12.55
CA LEU A 137 -11.56 -27.85 -11.98
C LEU A 137 -10.59 -27.39 -10.90
N VAL A 138 -10.08 -26.17 -11.03
CA VAL A 138 -9.18 -25.55 -10.05
C VAL A 138 -9.83 -24.27 -9.57
N ARG A 139 -9.88 -24.10 -8.24
CA ARG A 139 -10.32 -22.87 -7.59
C ARG A 139 -9.17 -22.25 -6.81
N LEU A 140 -8.97 -20.97 -7.00
CA LEU A 140 -7.95 -20.14 -6.36
C LEU A 140 -8.64 -19.04 -5.56
N ALA A 141 -8.38 -18.95 -4.27
CA ALA A 141 -8.97 -17.90 -3.44
C ALA A 141 -7.93 -17.32 -2.48
N PRO A 142 -7.96 -16.01 -2.19
CA PRO A 142 -7.19 -15.43 -1.10
C PRO A 142 -7.49 -16.13 0.22
N THR A 143 -6.48 -16.37 1.05
CA THR A 143 -6.71 -16.88 2.42
C THR A 143 -7.29 -15.79 3.31
N ASP A 144 -7.96 -16.18 4.40
CA ASP A 144 -8.46 -15.24 5.40
C ASP A 144 -7.31 -14.42 6.02
N ALA A 145 -6.18 -15.08 6.29
CA ALA A 145 -4.97 -14.44 6.81
C ALA A 145 -4.41 -13.38 5.86
N ALA A 146 -4.36 -13.69 4.55
CA ALA A 146 -3.89 -12.75 3.54
C ALA A 146 -4.85 -11.59 3.33
N SER A 147 -6.15 -11.88 3.32
CA SER A 147 -7.20 -10.86 3.23
C SER A 147 -7.15 -9.90 4.42
N ALA A 148 -6.96 -10.42 5.63
CA ALA A 148 -6.80 -9.62 6.84
C ALA A 148 -5.48 -8.83 6.89
N ALA A 149 -4.40 -9.34 6.29
CA ALA A 149 -3.15 -8.59 6.14
C ALA A 149 -3.35 -7.41 5.17
N ARG A 150 -3.91 -7.66 3.98
CA ARG A 150 -4.18 -6.61 2.99
C ARG A 150 -5.13 -5.54 3.50
N LEU A 151 -6.14 -5.91 4.29
CA LEU A 151 -7.03 -4.93 4.91
C LEU A 151 -6.29 -4.05 5.94
N ARG A 152 -5.36 -4.62 6.71
CA ARG A 152 -4.52 -3.85 7.63
C ARG A 152 -3.60 -2.89 6.88
N ASP A 153 -2.92 -3.37 5.84
CA ASP A 153 -2.07 -2.53 4.97
C ASP A 153 -2.88 -1.37 4.37
N LEU A 154 -4.11 -1.65 3.93
CA LEU A 154 -5.03 -0.64 3.40
C LEU A 154 -5.41 0.42 4.45
N VAL A 155 -5.67 0.00 5.70
CA VAL A 155 -5.96 0.93 6.81
C VAL A 155 -4.73 1.79 7.10
N ASP A 156 -3.55 1.19 7.19
CA ASP A 156 -2.30 1.90 7.48
C ASP A 156 -1.95 2.91 6.38
N ASP A 157 -2.10 2.53 5.11
CA ASP A 157 -1.91 3.42 3.96
C ASP A 157 -2.91 4.57 3.96
N SER A 158 -4.17 4.30 4.33
CA SER A 158 -5.20 5.32 4.43
C SER A 158 -4.91 6.31 5.57
N ILE A 159 -4.42 5.82 6.71
CA ILE A 159 -4.01 6.67 7.84
C ILE A 159 -2.88 7.60 7.40
N ALA A 160 -1.84 7.05 6.80
CA ALA A 160 -0.67 7.82 6.39
C ALA A 160 -1.04 8.86 5.29
N MET A 161 -1.94 8.51 4.37
CA MET A 161 -2.52 9.45 3.40
C MET A 161 -3.27 10.61 4.09
N ILE A 162 -4.13 10.31 5.07
CA ILE A 162 -4.88 11.32 5.82
C ILE A 162 -3.93 12.26 6.56
N GLU A 163 -2.91 11.71 7.24
CA GLU A 163 -1.90 12.50 7.96
C GLU A 163 -1.16 13.44 7.02
N GLN A 164 -0.72 12.95 5.86
CA GLN A 164 -0.03 13.76 4.86
C GLN A 164 -0.91 14.89 4.32
N ARG A 165 -2.18 14.61 3.97
CA ARG A 165 -3.10 15.66 3.48
C ARG A 165 -3.44 16.70 4.54
N LEU A 166 -3.55 16.31 5.80
CA LEU A 166 -3.77 17.25 6.91
C LEU A 166 -2.53 18.12 7.13
N LYS A 167 -1.32 17.55 7.02
CA LYS A 167 -0.06 18.29 7.08
C LYS A 167 0.03 19.31 5.93
N ASP A 168 -0.30 18.91 4.71
CA ASP A 168 -0.28 19.78 3.52
C ASP A 168 -1.34 20.89 3.60
N ALA A 169 -2.48 20.62 4.24
CA ALA A 169 -3.50 21.62 4.55
C ALA A 169 -3.14 22.55 5.74
N GLY A 170 -2.00 22.32 6.40
CA GLY A 170 -1.58 23.10 7.58
C GLY A 170 -2.41 22.85 8.83
N ILE A 171 -3.12 21.72 8.90
CA ILE A 171 -4.05 21.41 9.98
C ILE A 171 -3.31 20.68 11.10
N LYS A 172 -3.43 21.19 12.33
CA LYS A 172 -2.87 20.54 13.51
C LYS A 172 -3.69 19.32 13.88
N LEU A 173 -3.11 18.15 13.62
CA LEU A 173 -3.67 16.87 14.02
C LEU A 173 -3.47 16.62 15.53
N ALA A 174 -4.47 16.05 16.21
CA ALA A 174 -4.26 15.47 17.53
C ALA A 174 -4.11 13.95 17.50
N SER A 175 -4.92 13.24 16.70
CA SER A 175 -4.71 11.80 16.43
C SER A 175 -5.42 11.30 15.18
N VAL A 176 -4.81 10.32 14.52
CA VAL A 176 -5.44 9.42 13.53
C VAL A 176 -5.07 8.01 13.95
N GLN A 177 -6.07 7.13 14.14
CA GLN A 177 -5.84 5.76 14.60
C GLN A 177 -6.83 4.78 13.98
N PRO A 178 -6.46 3.49 13.86
CA PRO A 178 -7.40 2.43 13.54
C PRO A 178 -8.51 2.34 14.60
N ASP A 179 -9.74 2.04 14.16
CA ASP A 179 -10.93 1.84 14.98
C ASP A 179 -11.63 0.53 14.60
N GLY A 180 -11.12 -0.59 15.12
CA GLY A 180 -11.54 -1.93 14.68
C GLY A 180 -10.73 -2.41 13.48
N THR A 181 -11.37 -3.15 12.56
CA THR A 181 -10.68 -3.82 11.44
C THR A 181 -10.63 -3.00 10.16
N ASP A 182 -11.64 -2.17 9.90
CA ASP A 182 -11.79 -1.44 8.63
C ASP A 182 -12.22 0.01 8.83
N ARG A 183 -12.02 0.57 10.03
CA ARG A 183 -12.36 1.97 10.31
C ARG A 183 -11.16 2.73 10.84
N ILE A 184 -11.23 4.05 10.66
CA ILE A 184 -10.21 5.01 11.07
C ILE A 184 -10.91 6.10 11.86
N ARG A 185 -10.41 6.37 13.06
CA ARG A 185 -10.86 7.45 13.94
C ARG A 185 -9.88 8.60 13.88
N ILE A 186 -10.40 9.79 13.60
CA ILE A 186 -9.66 11.03 13.48
C ILE A 186 -10.15 11.98 14.57
N PHE A 187 -9.21 12.64 15.24
CA PHE A 187 -9.50 13.72 16.17
C PHE A 187 -8.79 15.03 15.78
N LEU A 188 -9.59 16.08 15.59
CA LEU A 188 -9.15 17.40 15.17
C LEU A 188 -9.51 18.44 16.26
N PRO A 189 -8.54 18.88 17.07
CA PRO A 189 -8.79 19.78 18.19
C PRO A 189 -9.12 21.19 17.70
N GLY A 190 -10.10 21.85 18.33
CA GLY A 190 -10.50 23.22 17.97
C GLY A 190 -11.17 23.35 16.58
N MET A 191 -11.45 22.22 15.91
CA MET A 191 -12.15 22.22 14.63
C MET A 191 -13.66 22.05 14.86
N MET A 192 -14.42 23.07 14.50
CA MET A 192 -15.89 23.10 14.66
C MET A 192 -16.65 22.86 13.35
N GLU A 193 -15.99 23.03 12.20
CA GLU A 193 -16.53 22.79 10.85
C GLU A 193 -15.69 21.73 10.11
N PRO A 194 -15.79 20.45 10.49
CA PRO A 194 -15.00 19.38 9.87
C PRO A 194 -15.34 19.13 8.40
N GLU A 195 -16.55 19.49 7.94
CA GLU A 195 -17.04 19.24 6.58
C GLU A 195 -16.15 19.80 5.46
N ARG A 196 -15.55 20.98 5.70
CA ARG A 196 -14.63 21.61 4.74
C ARG A 196 -13.35 20.80 4.56
N ILE A 197 -12.93 20.11 5.60
CA ILE A 197 -11.66 19.37 5.64
C ILE A 197 -11.87 17.92 5.22
N THR A 198 -13.00 17.32 5.60
CA THR A 198 -13.37 15.96 5.18
C THR A 198 -13.45 15.85 3.67
N ALA A 199 -13.93 16.88 2.98
CA ALA A 199 -13.93 16.95 1.52
C ALA A 199 -12.54 16.82 0.87
N THR A 200 -11.47 17.21 1.57
CA THR A 200 -10.10 17.22 1.05
C THR A 200 -9.47 15.83 1.05
N PHE A 201 -9.69 15.03 2.09
CA PHE A 201 -9.13 13.67 2.17
C PHE A 201 -10.12 12.55 1.79
N ALA A 202 -11.41 12.85 1.63
CA ALA A 202 -12.40 11.89 1.12
C ALA A 202 -12.24 11.59 -0.39
N ARG A 203 -11.58 12.49 -1.14
CA ARG A 203 -11.28 12.26 -2.56
C ARG A 203 -10.14 11.27 -2.72
N LYS A 204 -10.25 10.36 -3.68
CA LYS A 204 -9.16 9.44 -4.06
C LYS A 204 -7.91 10.23 -4.48
N VAL A 205 -6.72 9.73 -4.16
CA VAL A 205 -5.45 10.25 -4.71
C VAL A 205 -5.44 10.01 -6.21
N LYS A 206 -5.21 11.07 -6.99
CA LYS A 206 -5.10 10.96 -8.44
C LYS A 206 -3.67 10.58 -8.80
N VAL A 207 -3.46 9.31 -9.13
CA VAL A 207 -2.22 8.84 -9.75
C VAL A 207 -2.48 8.66 -11.23
N SER A 208 -1.70 9.31 -12.07
CA SER A 208 -1.76 9.09 -13.52
C SER A 208 -0.37 9.03 -14.13
N PHE A 209 -0.24 8.20 -15.14
CA PHE A 209 0.93 8.08 -15.97
C PHE A 209 0.57 8.62 -17.35
N ARG A 210 1.32 9.61 -17.83
CA ARG A 210 0.93 10.40 -19.00
C ARG A 210 2.13 10.65 -19.90
N LEU A 211 1.89 10.69 -21.20
CA LEU A 211 2.93 11.11 -22.15
C LEU A 211 3.17 12.62 -22.03
N ILE A 212 4.42 13.04 -22.21
CA ILE A 212 4.77 14.45 -22.34
C ILE A 212 4.75 14.82 -23.82
N ASP A 213 4.10 15.94 -24.11
CA ASP A 213 4.06 16.53 -25.43
C ASP A 213 5.29 17.45 -25.61
N LEU A 214 6.02 17.23 -26.71
CA LEU A 214 7.23 17.97 -27.05
C LEU A 214 7.03 18.94 -28.24
N SER A 215 5.80 19.08 -28.74
CA SER A 215 5.46 19.96 -29.87
C SER A 215 5.53 21.44 -29.51
N MET A 216 5.41 21.78 -28.23
CA MET A 216 5.46 23.14 -27.71
C MET A 216 6.24 23.20 -26.39
N ALA A 217 7.03 24.26 -26.21
CA ALA A 217 7.73 24.49 -24.95
C ALA A 217 6.72 24.74 -23.80
N PRO A 218 6.88 24.10 -22.63
CA PRO A 218 5.94 24.24 -21.51
C PRO A 218 5.76 25.69 -21.03
N GLU A 219 6.80 26.51 -21.09
CA GLU A 219 6.77 27.94 -20.72
C GLU A 219 5.91 28.76 -21.69
N GLN A 220 5.94 28.42 -22.98
CA GLN A 220 5.08 29.01 -23.99
C GLN A 220 3.62 28.57 -23.80
N ALA A 221 3.41 27.30 -23.46
CA ALA A 221 2.08 26.76 -23.19
C ALA A 221 1.43 27.31 -21.90
N GLN A 222 2.21 27.91 -20.99
CA GLN A 222 1.67 28.66 -19.84
C GLN A 222 1.14 30.05 -20.22
N SER A 223 1.79 30.69 -21.19
CA SER A 223 1.47 32.06 -21.63
C SER A 223 0.50 32.10 -22.81
N ALA A 224 0.41 31.00 -23.57
CA ALA A 224 -0.53 30.79 -24.67
C ALA A 224 -1.51 29.66 -24.34
N THR A 225 -2.48 29.40 -25.23
CA THR A 225 -3.34 28.23 -25.10
C THR A 225 -2.54 26.96 -25.45
N PRO A 226 -2.49 25.95 -24.56
CA PRO A 226 -1.79 24.70 -24.85
C PRO A 226 -2.43 23.95 -26.03
N PRO A 227 -1.67 23.11 -26.76
CA PRO A 227 -2.21 22.26 -27.81
C PRO A 227 -3.43 21.44 -27.35
N ALA A 228 -4.35 21.17 -28.27
CA ALA A 228 -5.55 20.39 -27.98
C ALA A 228 -5.18 19.03 -27.36
N GLY A 229 -5.87 18.65 -26.28
CA GLY A 229 -5.60 17.40 -25.57
C GLY A 229 -4.38 17.44 -24.65
N THR A 230 -3.76 18.61 -24.41
CA THR A 230 -2.66 18.78 -23.46
C THR A 230 -3.00 19.77 -22.35
N GLU A 231 -2.23 19.73 -21.26
CA GLU A 231 -2.27 20.70 -20.18
C GLU A 231 -0.88 20.90 -19.59
N VAL A 232 -0.66 22.04 -18.93
CA VAL A 232 0.60 22.30 -18.23
C VAL A 232 0.45 21.92 -16.77
N LEU A 233 1.29 20.99 -16.30
CA LEU A 233 1.44 20.67 -14.89
C LEU A 233 2.81 21.11 -14.38
N LEU A 234 2.89 21.36 -13.07
CA LEU A 234 4.13 21.77 -12.42
C LEU A 234 4.79 20.59 -11.73
N GLY A 235 6.12 20.55 -11.78
CA GLY A 235 6.94 19.60 -11.05
C GLY A 235 6.79 19.76 -9.54
N LEU A 236 6.71 18.64 -8.81
CA LEU A 236 6.49 18.65 -7.37
C LEU A 236 7.62 19.37 -6.62
N LYS A 237 8.88 19.13 -7.00
CA LYS A 237 10.08 19.67 -6.33
C LYS A 237 10.56 21.00 -6.89
N ASP A 238 10.58 21.13 -8.21
CA ASP A 238 11.24 22.24 -8.91
C ASP A 238 10.24 23.30 -9.42
N ASN A 239 8.92 23.06 -9.32
CA ASN A 239 7.88 23.86 -9.97
C ASN A 239 8.12 24.06 -11.47
N LYS A 240 8.91 23.19 -12.11
CA LYS A 240 9.18 23.27 -13.54
C LYS A 240 7.91 22.91 -14.31
N PRO A 241 7.54 23.65 -15.36
CA PRO A 241 6.39 23.29 -16.19
C PRO A 241 6.68 22.07 -17.07
N TYR A 242 5.67 21.22 -17.21
CA TYR A 242 5.64 20.08 -18.11
C TYR A 242 4.35 20.14 -18.93
N LEU A 243 4.47 20.03 -20.24
CA LEU A 243 3.31 19.88 -21.13
C LEU A 243 2.94 18.39 -21.18
N VAL A 244 1.83 18.02 -20.54
CA VAL A 244 1.40 16.63 -20.42
C VAL A 244 0.12 16.40 -21.22
N ALA A 245 -0.02 15.20 -21.78
CA ALA A 245 -1.28 14.76 -22.37
C ALA A 245 -2.39 14.72 -21.30
N ARG A 246 -3.61 15.11 -21.69
CA ARG A 246 -4.79 15.03 -20.82
C ARG A 246 -5.28 13.60 -20.62
N ASP A 247 -5.04 12.74 -21.60
CA ASP A 247 -5.42 11.34 -21.49
C ASP A 247 -4.41 10.57 -20.66
N SER A 248 -4.89 9.84 -19.67
CA SER A 248 -4.07 8.98 -18.82
C SER A 248 -3.76 7.67 -19.54
N ALA A 249 -2.47 7.39 -19.72
CA ALA A 249 -1.99 6.12 -20.29
C ALA A 249 -2.23 4.97 -19.31
N LEU A 250 -1.90 5.18 -18.03
CA LEU A 250 -2.23 4.32 -16.90
C LEU A 250 -2.68 5.16 -15.70
N GLU A 251 -3.39 4.53 -14.78
CA GLU A 251 -3.92 5.17 -13.58
C GLU A 251 -3.49 4.42 -12.31
N GLY A 252 -3.76 4.99 -11.14
CA GLY A 252 -3.48 4.34 -9.85
C GLY A 252 -4.07 2.94 -9.73
N ASP A 253 -5.25 2.69 -10.31
CA ASP A 253 -5.91 1.37 -10.32
C ASP A 253 -5.17 0.29 -11.13
N ASP A 254 -4.16 0.68 -11.89
CA ASP A 254 -3.27 -0.26 -12.56
C ASP A 254 -2.10 -0.69 -11.67
N ILE A 255 -1.87 -0.07 -10.50
CA ILE A 255 -0.77 -0.40 -9.57
C ILE A 255 -1.21 -1.53 -8.62
N SER A 256 -0.41 -2.59 -8.53
CA SER A 256 -0.60 -3.71 -7.60
C SER A 256 0.25 -3.59 -6.33
N HIS A 257 1.38 -2.88 -6.41
CA HIS A 257 2.31 -2.68 -5.31
C HIS A 257 3.11 -1.39 -5.49
N ALA A 258 3.43 -0.71 -4.38
CA ALA A 258 4.45 0.33 -4.35
C ALA A 258 5.15 0.34 -2.99
N GLY A 259 6.44 0.64 -2.97
CA GLY A 259 7.25 0.62 -1.75
C GLY A 259 8.51 1.45 -1.89
N PRO A 260 9.04 2.01 -0.79
CA PRO A 260 10.35 2.64 -0.80
C PRO A 260 11.43 1.59 -1.07
N GLY A 261 12.51 2.01 -1.70
CA GLY A 261 13.66 1.17 -1.98
C GLY A 261 14.91 2.00 -2.19
N PHE A 262 15.99 1.32 -2.58
CA PHE A 262 17.24 1.94 -2.93
C PHE A 262 17.66 1.54 -4.33
N ALA A 263 18.12 2.51 -5.13
CA ALA A 263 18.60 2.25 -6.46
C ALA A 263 19.81 1.30 -6.44
N SER A 264 19.78 0.28 -7.30
CA SER A 264 20.87 -0.68 -7.45
C SER A 264 22.12 0.01 -7.99
N GLY A 265 23.11 0.22 -7.12
CA GLY A 265 24.40 0.84 -7.45
C GLY A 265 24.71 2.07 -6.61
N THR A 266 23.82 3.08 -6.63
CA THR A 266 24.07 4.36 -5.96
C THR A 266 23.57 4.41 -4.51
N LYS A 267 22.70 3.48 -4.11
CA LYS A 267 21.99 3.49 -2.82
C LYS A 267 21.14 4.76 -2.61
N ASP A 268 20.72 5.42 -3.68
CA ASP A 268 19.80 6.55 -3.58
C ASP A 268 18.38 6.08 -3.24
N PRO A 269 17.66 6.77 -2.33
CA PRO A 269 16.27 6.46 -2.05
C PRO A 269 15.37 6.64 -3.29
N ILE A 270 14.54 5.63 -3.56
CA ILE A 270 13.60 5.59 -4.69
C ILE A 270 12.24 5.08 -4.24
N ALA A 271 11.19 5.44 -4.97
CA ALA A 271 9.90 4.78 -4.85
C ALA A 271 9.76 3.74 -5.97
N SER A 272 9.69 2.47 -5.61
CA SER A 272 9.43 1.38 -6.55
C SER A 272 7.93 1.11 -6.67
N PHE A 273 7.48 0.70 -7.85
CA PHE A 273 6.10 0.29 -8.08
C PHE A 273 6.01 -0.89 -9.04
N ARG A 274 4.91 -1.62 -8.95
CA ARG A 274 4.55 -2.73 -9.83
C ARG A 274 3.09 -2.56 -10.25
N PHE A 275 2.82 -2.74 -11.53
CA PHE A 275 1.47 -2.79 -12.07
C PHE A 275 0.82 -4.16 -11.85
N ASN A 276 -0.51 -4.24 -11.91
CA ASN A 276 -1.23 -5.50 -12.04
C ASN A 276 -1.12 -6.05 -13.47
N GLY A 277 -1.69 -7.23 -13.73
CA GLY A 277 -1.63 -7.87 -15.04
C GLY A 277 -2.18 -7.01 -16.19
N ARG A 278 -3.26 -6.25 -15.95
CA ARG A 278 -3.81 -5.29 -16.93
C ARG A 278 -2.85 -4.13 -17.19
N GLY A 279 -2.40 -3.46 -16.12
CA GLY A 279 -1.47 -2.34 -16.20
C GLY A 279 -0.16 -2.72 -16.87
N THR A 280 0.39 -3.88 -16.54
CA THR A 280 1.62 -4.40 -17.16
C THR A 280 1.51 -4.50 -18.69
N ARG A 281 0.40 -5.03 -19.20
CA ARG A 281 0.16 -5.15 -20.65
C ARG A 281 0.02 -3.80 -21.33
N ARG A 282 -0.76 -2.89 -20.72
CA ARG A 282 -0.91 -1.50 -21.22
C ARG A 282 0.42 -0.77 -21.24
N PHE A 283 1.18 -0.87 -20.16
CA PHE A 283 2.49 -0.22 -20.04
C PHE A 283 3.50 -0.75 -21.06
N ALA A 284 3.53 -2.06 -21.28
CA ALA A 284 4.38 -2.67 -22.30
C ALA A 284 4.06 -2.15 -23.72
N HIS A 285 2.77 -2.05 -24.05
CA HIS A 285 2.33 -1.54 -25.36
C HIS A 285 2.70 -0.05 -25.54
N ILE A 286 2.39 0.78 -24.54
CA ILE A 286 2.63 2.23 -24.62
C ILE A 286 4.13 2.55 -24.67
N THR A 287 4.95 1.83 -23.89
CA THR A 287 6.40 2.03 -23.91
C THR A 287 7.03 1.58 -25.22
N ALA A 288 6.51 0.52 -25.85
CA ALA A 288 6.98 0.09 -27.18
C ALA A 288 6.74 1.14 -28.28
N GLU A 289 5.62 1.86 -28.23
CA GLU A 289 5.27 2.88 -29.22
C GLU A 289 5.91 4.25 -28.97
N ASN A 290 6.49 4.48 -27.79
CA ASN A 290 6.96 5.80 -27.35
C ASN A 290 8.42 5.81 -26.88
N ILE A 291 9.25 4.92 -27.44
CA ILE A 291 10.70 4.92 -27.22
C ILE A 291 11.29 6.30 -27.57
N GLY A 292 12.16 6.80 -26.70
CA GLY A 292 12.80 8.11 -26.81
C GLY A 292 11.96 9.28 -26.29
N LYS A 293 10.69 9.06 -25.92
CA LYS A 293 9.82 10.11 -25.38
C LYS A 293 9.78 10.09 -23.85
N PRO A 294 9.64 11.26 -23.20
CA PRO A 294 9.44 11.34 -21.76
C PRO A 294 8.03 10.91 -21.35
N PHE A 295 7.95 10.24 -20.20
CA PHE A 295 6.73 9.70 -19.63
C PHE A 295 6.55 10.22 -18.21
N ALA A 296 5.57 11.09 -18.01
CA ALA A 296 5.30 11.75 -16.74
C ALA A 296 4.54 10.83 -15.77
N ILE A 297 4.97 10.87 -14.52
CA ILE A 297 4.26 10.30 -13.37
C ILE A 297 3.69 11.46 -12.57
N VAL A 298 2.37 11.51 -12.47
CA VAL A 298 1.62 12.62 -11.91
C VAL A 298 0.86 12.18 -10.66
N LEU A 299 1.02 12.92 -9.57
CA LEU A 299 0.29 12.76 -8.31
C LEU A 299 -0.45 14.05 -7.99
N ASP A 300 -1.78 13.99 -7.83
CA ASP A 300 -2.64 15.14 -7.50
C ASP A 300 -2.27 16.41 -8.31
N ASP A 301 -2.23 16.25 -9.64
CA ASP A 301 -1.94 17.29 -10.63
C ASP A 301 -0.51 17.90 -10.55
N ARG A 302 0.43 17.19 -9.89
CA ARG A 302 1.86 17.54 -9.80
C ARG A 302 2.74 16.46 -10.43
N VAL A 303 3.70 16.86 -11.26
CA VAL A 303 4.64 15.92 -11.90
C VAL A 303 5.73 15.55 -10.91
N ILE A 304 5.83 14.27 -10.55
CA ILE A 304 6.86 13.76 -9.64
C ILE A 304 8.15 13.48 -10.37
N SER A 305 8.03 12.85 -11.54
CA SER A 305 9.16 12.43 -12.35
C SER A 305 8.70 12.29 -13.80
N ALA A 306 9.63 12.51 -14.73
CA ALA A 306 9.39 12.45 -16.18
C ALA A 306 10.54 11.73 -16.90
N PRO A 307 10.81 10.44 -16.57
CA PRO A 307 11.89 9.70 -17.21
C PRO A 307 11.64 9.49 -18.70
N VAL A 308 12.72 9.38 -19.46
CA VAL A 308 12.68 9.03 -20.89
C VAL A 308 12.57 7.52 -21.04
N ILE A 309 11.63 7.06 -21.85
CA ILE A 309 11.48 5.64 -22.21
C ILE A 309 12.66 5.25 -23.10
N ARG A 310 13.50 4.32 -22.66
CA ARG A 310 14.70 3.87 -23.41
C ARG A 310 14.46 2.61 -24.21
N GLU A 311 13.63 1.72 -23.68
CA GLU A 311 13.29 0.43 -24.27
C GLU A 311 11.86 0.03 -23.86
N PRO A 312 11.22 -0.92 -24.57
CA PRO A 312 9.92 -1.46 -24.17
C PRO A 312 9.99 -2.11 -22.78
N ILE A 313 9.09 -1.71 -21.87
CA ILE A 313 9.06 -2.24 -20.50
C ILE A 313 7.96 -3.29 -20.37
N THR A 314 8.34 -4.55 -20.52
CA THR A 314 7.41 -5.70 -20.49
C THR A 314 7.23 -6.30 -19.09
N GLY A 315 8.11 -5.96 -18.15
CA GLY A 315 8.11 -6.49 -16.78
C GLY A 315 7.03 -5.90 -15.86
N GLY A 316 6.41 -4.79 -16.23
CA GLY A 316 5.33 -4.16 -15.44
C GLY A 316 5.78 -3.54 -14.12
N SER A 317 7.08 -3.36 -13.90
CA SER A 317 7.63 -2.67 -12.73
C SER A 317 8.41 -1.43 -13.15
N GLY A 318 8.55 -0.50 -12.21
CA GLY A 318 9.29 0.73 -12.42
C GLY A 318 9.80 1.33 -11.12
N GLN A 319 10.69 2.30 -11.26
CA GLN A 319 11.23 3.07 -10.15
C GLN A 319 11.12 4.56 -10.42
N ILE A 320 10.76 5.33 -9.41
CA ILE A 320 10.69 6.78 -9.43
C ILE A 320 11.89 7.31 -8.67
N SER A 321 12.69 8.09 -9.39
CA SER A 321 13.83 8.82 -8.86
C SER A 321 13.55 10.32 -8.91
N GLY A 322 14.21 11.07 -8.04
CA GLY A 322 14.01 12.52 -7.90
C GLY A 322 14.84 13.13 -6.77
N ASN A 323 16.03 12.58 -6.51
CA ASN A 323 16.89 12.95 -5.37
C ASN A 323 16.10 12.95 -4.06
N PHE A 324 15.39 11.85 -3.77
CA PHE A 324 14.52 11.77 -2.61
C PHE A 324 15.33 11.52 -1.34
N THR A 325 14.84 12.04 -0.22
CA THR A 325 15.18 11.46 1.08
C THR A 325 14.43 10.14 1.27
N LEU A 326 14.83 9.31 2.24
CA LEU A 326 14.09 8.08 2.55
C LEU A 326 12.63 8.36 2.93
N GLU A 327 12.40 9.44 3.68
CA GLU A 327 11.05 9.88 4.06
C GLU A 327 10.24 10.28 2.82
N GLU A 328 10.81 11.07 1.91
CA GLU A 328 10.14 11.47 0.66
C GLU A 328 9.82 10.26 -0.23
N ALA A 329 10.76 9.31 -0.37
CA ALA A 329 10.55 8.09 -1.14
C ALA A 329 9.42 7.24 -0.54
N SER A 330 9.37 7.15 0.80
CA SER A 330 8.28 6.49 1.52
C SER A 330 6.94 7.19 1.28
N SER A 331 6.89 8.52 1.34
CA SER A 331 5.67 9.29 1.08
C SER A 331 5.19 9.15 -0.36
N VAL A 332 6.11 9.15 -1.34
CA VAL A 332 5.75 8.91 -2.75
C VAL A 332 5.20 7.50 -2.94
N ALA A 333 5.86 6.48 -2.39
CA ALA A 333 5.38 5.10 -2.46
C ALA A 333 4.00 4.93 -1.81
N MET A 334 3.80 5.54 -0.64
CA MET A 334 2.51 5.61 0.03
C MET A 334 1.45 6.27 -0.84
N MET A 335 1.72 7.43 -1.46
CA MET A 335 0.75 8.11 -2.33
C MET A 335 0.40 7.27 -3.57
N LEU A 336 1.36 6.53 -4.13
CA LEU A 336 1.09 5.59 -5.22
C LEU A 336 0.14 4.47 -4.78
N ARG A 337 0.38 3.87 -3.60
CA ARG A 337 -0.54 2.87 -3.01
C ARG A 337 -1.90 3.50 -2.73
N ALA A 338 -1.92 4.70 -2.15
CA ALA A 338 -3.14 5.46 -1.87
C ALA A 338 -4.00 5.69 -3.13
N GLY A 339 -3.36 5.87 -4.30
CA GLY A 339 -4.05 5.99 -5.57
C GLY A 339 -4.53 4.67 -6.19
N SER A 340 -3.95 3.53 -5.79
CA SER A 340 -4.47 2.20 -6.11
C SER A 340 -5.55 1.73 -5.15
N LEU A 341 -5.86 2.51 -4.10
CA LEU A 341 -6.89 2.12 -3.16
C LEU A 341 -8.26 2.15 -3.84
N PRO A 342 -8.97 1.01 -3.84
CA PRO A 342 -10.35 0.99 -4.28
C PRO A 342 -11.19 1.79 -3.28
N GLY A 343 -12.15 2.54 -3.82
CA GLY A 343 -13.24 3.21 -3.11
C GLY A 343 -12.87 4.07 -1.90
N HIS A 344 -13.12 5.36 -2.07
CA HIS A 344 -13.40 6.38 -1.05
C HIS A 344 -13.53 5.91 0.41
N LEU A 345 -12.90 6.67 1.32
CA LEU A 345 -13.21 6.59 2.74
C LEU A 345 -14.69 6.98 2.96
N GLY A 346 -15.51 6.02 3.39
CA GLY A 346 -16.92 6.24 3.69
C GLY A 346 -17.10 6.87 5.06
N LEU A 347 -17.69 8.07 5.13
CA LEU A 347 -17.99 8.72 6.41
C LEU A 347 -19.03 7.90 7.17
N ILE A 348 -18.68 7.44 8.37
CA ILE A 348 -19.60 6.69 9.26
C ILE A 348 -20.18 7.62 10.31
N GLU A 349 -19.33 8.43 10.94
CA GLU A 349 -19.72 9.29 12.05
C GLU A 349 -18.93 10.58 12.01
N GLN A 350 -19.60 11.69 12.28
CA GLN A 350 -19.00 13.00 12.47
C GLN A 350 -19.67 13.66 13.68
N GLN A 351 -18.89 13.92 14.72
CA GLN A 351 -19.37 14.55 15.93
C GLN A 351 -18.51 15.75 16.28
N VAL A 352 -19.14 16.92 16.42
CA VAL A 352 -18.51 18.11 16.97
C VAL A 352 -18.73 18.12 18.49
N VAL A 353 -17.65 18.20 19.24
CA VAL A 353 -17.66 18.30 20.69
C VAL A 353 -17.30 19.74 21.06
N GLN A 354 -18.23 20.41 21.74
CA GLN A 354 -17.99 21.76 22.23
C GLN A 354 -17.01 21.73 23.41
N PRO A 355 -16.16 22.75 23.57
CA PRO A 355 -15.32 22.87 24.76
C PRO A 355 -16.21 22.93 26.01
N ALA A 356 -15.74 22.33 27.10
CA ALA A 356 -16.44 22.45 28.37
C ALA A 356 -16.43 23.92 28.79
N ALA A 357 -17.61 24.54 28.92
CA ALA A 357 -17.72 25.87 29.50
C ALA A 357 -17.16 25.79 30.93
N LYS A 358 -16.11 26.58 31.21
CA LYS A 358 -15.56 26.68 32.55
C LYS A 358 -16.67 27.27 33.46
N PRO A 359 -16.98 26.64 34.61
CA PRO A 359 -18.03 27.12 35.52
C PRO A 359 -17.71 28.50 36.11
#